data_AF-B9YB57-F1
#
_entry.id   AF-B9YB57-F1
#
_cell.length_a   1.000
_cell.length_b   1.000
_cell.length_c   1.000
_cell.angle_alpha   90.00
_cell.angle_beta   90.00
_cell.angle_gamma   90.00
#
_symmetry.space_group_name_H-M   'P 1'
#
loop_
_entity.id
_entity.type
_entity.pdbx_description
1 polymer ?
#
loop_
_entity_poly.entity_id
_entity_poly.type
_entity_poly.pdbx_seq_one_letter_code
_entity_poly.pdbx_strand_id
1 'polypeptide(L)'
;MPNIKSQKKRSITNLKRNAAKTAEKSALKTAIKEVLVAVEAKDKEKAVAAYNTANSLLDKAVTSHLKHKNYTARQKARLAKAVNSL
;
A
#
# COMPACT_ATOMS: atom_id res chain seq x y z
N MET A 1 30.49 -10.19 0.29
CA MET A 1 30.74 -8.73 0.43
C MET A 1 31.12 -8.20 -0.95
N PRO A 2 30.61 -7.04 -1.41
CA PRO A 2 30.92 -6.58 -2.76
C PRO A 2 32.39 -6.22 -2.87
N ASN A 3 33.10 -6.78 -3.87
CA ASN A 3 34.55 -6.55 -4.01
C ASN A 3 34.85 -5.23 -4.74
N ILE A 4 33.93 -4.77 -5.59
CA ILE A 4 34.06 -3.52 -6.36
C ILE A 4 33.50 -2.34 -5.55
N LYS A 5 34.22 -1.20 -5.52
CA LYS A 5 33.79 0.02 -4.81
C LYS A 5 32.38 0.49 -5.19
N SER A 6 32.05 0.47 -6.49
CA SER A 6 30.72 0.84 -6.99
C SER A 6 29.62 -0.08 -6.45
N GLN A 7 29.88 -1.37 -6.34
CA GLN A 7 28.92 -2.33 -5.79
C GLN A 7 28.75 -2.19 -4.28
N LYS A 8 29.81 -1.88 -3.52
CA LYS A 8 29.70 -1.55 -2.09
C LYS A 8 28.74 -0.39 -1.87
N LYS A 9 28.88 0.69 -2.67
CA LYS A 9 27.95 1.82 -2.67
C LYS A 9 26.51 1.40 -3.01
N ARG A 10 26.32 0.61 -4.07
CA ARG A 10 24.99 0.13 -4.48
C ARG A 10 24.31 -0.70 -3.39
N SER A 11 25.05 -1.57 -2.69
CA SER A 11 24.52 -2.36 -1.57
C SER A 11 23.92 -1.46 -0.47
N ILE A 12 24.67 -0.44 -0.04
CA ILE A 12 24.23 0.51 0.99
C ILE A 12 22.98 1.28 0.53
N THR A 13 22.97 1.79 -0.71
CA THR A 13 21.80 2.49 -1.27
C THR A 13 20.57 1.59 -1.38
N ASN A 14 20.77 0.33 -1.76
CA ASN A 14 19.68 -0.63 -1.91
C ASN A 14 19.06 -1.00 -0.55
N LEU A 15 19.87 -1.17 0.50
CA LEU A 15 19.38 -1.42 1.85
C LEU A 15 18.50 -0.27 2.36
N LYS A 16 18.97 0.98 2.21
CA LYS A 16 18.20 2.17 2.58
C LYS A 16 16.86 2.24 1.83
N ARG A 17 16.88 2.01 0.52
CA ARG A 17 15.66 2.00 -0.30
C ARG A 17 14.72 0.85 0.10
N ASN A 18 15.25 -0.32 0.37
CA ASN A 18 14.46 -1.50 0.76
C ASN A 18 13.74 -1.26 2.09
N ALA A 19 14.42 -0.71 3.10
CA ALA A 19 13.81 -0.36 4.37
C ALA A 19 12.61 0.60 4.20
N ALA A 20 12.79 1.70 3.46
CA ALA A 20 11.70 2.64 3.18
C ALA A 20 10.54 1.99 2.42
N LYS A 21 10.84 1.21 1.37
CA LYS A 21 9.82 0.53 0.56
C LYS A 21 9.09 -0.56 1.32
N THR A 22 9.73 -1.18 2.31
CA THR A 22 9.11 -2.18 3.17
C THR A 22 8.09 -1.54 4.09
N ALA A 23 8.42 -0.40 4.71
CA ALA A 23 7.50 0.38 5.54
C ALA A 23 6.29 0.90 4.75
N GLU A 24 6.51 1.42 3.53
CA GLU A 24 5.39 1.84 2.67
C GLU A 24 4.46 0.67 2.30
N LYS A 25 5.03 -0.52 2.01
CA LYS A 25 4.24 -1.71 1.69
C LYS A 25 3.43 -2.21 2.89
N SER A 26 4.00 -2.21 4.09
CA SER A 26 3.29 -2.66 5.28
C SER A 26 2.13 -1.72 5.59
N ALA A 27 2.35 -0.40 5.58
CA ALA A 27 1.29 0.59 5.79
C ALA A 27 0.12 0.42 4.80
N LEU A 28 0.42 0.24 3.51
CA LEU A 28 -0.61 0.01 2.48
C LEU A 28 -1.40 -1.29 2.73
N LYS A 29 -0.73 -2.37 3.13
CA LYS A 29 -1.41 -3.64 3.45
C LYS A 29 -2.30 -3.50 4.68
N THR A 30 -1.85 -2.78 5.70
CA THR A 30 -2.62 -2.53 6.92
C THR A 30 -3.89 -1.73 6.61
N ALA A 31 -3.78 -0.64 5.85
CA ALA A 31 -4.95 0.16 5.48
C ALA A 31 -5.98 -0.64 4.68
N ILE A 32 -5.54 -1.51 3.75
CA ILE A 32 -6.44 -2.42 3.03
C ILE A 32 -7.14 -3.39 4.01
N LYS A 33 -6.40 -3.93 4.98
CA LYS A 33 -6.96 -4.85 5.99
C LYS A 33 -7.98 -4.16 6.89
N GLU A 34 -7.72 -2.92 7.31
CA GLU A 34 -8.65 -2.13 8.12
C GLU A 34 -10.02 -1.94 7.42
N VAL A 35 -10.02 -1.66 6.11
CA VAL A 35 -11.26 -1.60 5.33
C VAL A 35 -12.00 -2.93 5.36
N LEU A 36 -11.29 -4.05 5.13
CA LEU A 36 -11.92 -5.38 5.14
C LEU A 36 -12.50 -5.74 6.50
N VAL A 37 -11.79 -5.43 7.60
CA VAL A 37 -12.27 -5.66 8.97
C VAL A 37 -13.50 -4.81 9.27
N ALA A 38 -13.51 -3.53 8.88
CA ALA A 38 -14.68 -2.67 9.04
C ALA A 38 -15.88 -3.17 8.21
N VAL A 39 -15.61 -3.73 7.02
CA VAL A 39 -16.63 -4.33 6.16
C VAL A 39 -17.23 -5.59 6.79
N GLU A 40 -16.39 -6.47 7.34
CA GLU A 40 -16.83 -7.68 8.05
C GLU A 40 -17.66 -7.33 9.30
N ALA A 41 -17.32 -6.25 10.00
CA ALA A 41 -18.06 -5.75 11.15
C ALA A 41 -19.38 -5.03 10.81
N LYS A 42 -19.69 -4.84 9.51
CA LYS A 42 -20.86 -4.11 9.00
C LYS A 42 -21.01 -2.66 9.50
N ASP A 43 -19.90 -2.04 9.87
CA ASP A 43 -19.87 -0.64 10.32
C ASP A 43 -19.63 0.29 9.13
N LYS A 44 -20.71 0.89 8.61
CA LYS A 44 -20.69 1.69 7.38
C LYS A 44 -19.84 2.96 7.50
N GLU A 45 -19.92 3.65 8.63
CA GLU A 45 -19.18 4.89 8.85
C GLU A 45 -17.68 4.63 8.95
N LYS A 46 -17.29 3.61 9.72
CA LYS A 46 -15.88 3.22 9.81
C LYS A 46 -15.34 2.68 8.49
N ALA A 47 -16.14 1.92 7.73
CA ALA A 47 -15.73 1.40 6.43
C ALA A 47 -15.46 2.52 5.42
N VAL A 48 -16.29 3.57 5.39
CA VAL A 48 -16.07 4.73 4.50
C VAL A 48 -14.84 5.53 4.91
N ALA A 49 -14.65 5.78 6.22
CA ALA A 49 -13.47 6.48 6.71
C ALA A 49 -12.17 5.72 6.38
N ALA A 50 -12.13 4.41 6.66
CA ALA A 50 -10.99 3.55 6.32
C ALA A 50 -10.78 3.44 4.80
N TYR A 51 -11.85 3.46 4.00
CA TYR A 51 -11.74 3.43 2.56
C TYR A 51 -11.03 4.68 2.03
N ASN A 52 -11.36 5.87 2.54
CA ASN A 52 -10.73 7.12 2.12
C ASN A 52 -9.23 7.13 2.39
N THR A 53 -8.80 6.63 3.56
CA THR A 53 -7.37 6.53 3.89
C THR A 53 -6.65 5.50 3.00
N ALA A 54 -7.26 4.32 2.80
CA ALA A 54 -6.72 3.29 1.92
C ALA A 54 -6.62 3.77 0.46
N ASN A 55 -7.59 4.54 -0.02
CA ASN A 55 -7.64 5.08 -1.38
C ASN A 55 -6.50 6.08 -1.62
N SER A 56 -6.29 6.99 -0.68
CA SER A 56 -5.17 7.95 -0.71
C SER A 56 -3.80 7.25 -0.73
N LEU A 57 -3.60 6.23 0.12
CA LEU A 57 -2.37 5.44 0.14
C LEU A 57 -2.14 4.63 -1.14
N LEU A 58 -3.21 4.11 -1.73
CA LEU A 58 -3.19 3.39 -3.00
C LEU A 58 -2.72 4.29 -4.15
N ASP A 59 -3.19 5.53 -4.22
CA ASP A 59 -2.76 6.50 -5.23
C ASP A 59 -1.33 6.98 -5.00
N LYS A 60 -0.94 7.20 -3.74
CA LYS A 60 0.45 7.49 -3.37
C LYS A 60 1.40 6.34 -3.73
N ALA A 61 0.93 5.09 -3.70
CA ALA A 61 1.74 3.93 -4.10
C ALA A 61 2.05 3.90 -5.61
N VAL A 62 1.25 4.59 -6.44
CA VAL A 62 1.55 4.75 -7.87
C VAL A 62 2.65 5.79 -8.06
N THR A 63 2.51 6.96 -7.45
CA THR A 63 3.49 8.05 -7.56
C THR A 63 4.84 7.69 -6.95
N SER A 64 4.84 6.94 -5.84
CA SER A 64 6.06 6.41 -5.22
C SER A 64 6.65 5.19 -5.96
N HIS A 65 6.07 4.79 -7.10
CA HIS A 65 6.50 3.64 -7.91
C HIS A 65 6.53 2.32 -7.12
N LEU A 66 5.68 2.20 -6.09
CA LEU A 66 5.59 1.00 -5.26
C LEU A 66 4.78 -0.10 -5.94
N LYS A 67 3.69 0.31 -6.61
CA LYS A 67 2.75 -0.57 -7.31
C LYS A 67 2.36 0.05 -8.65
N HIS A 68 2.08 -0.82 -9.63
CA HIS A 68 1.63 -0.37 -10.94
C HIS A 68 0.20 0.15 -10.88
N LYS A 69 -0.14 1.12 -11.75
CA LYS A 69 -1.47 1.71 -11.88
C LYS A 69 -2.60 0.67 -11.97
N ASN A 70 -2.38 -0.45 -12.67
CA ASN A 70 -3.39 -1.51 -12.82
C ASN A 70 -3.64 -2.27 -11.50
N TYR A 71 -2.62 -2.43 -10.66
CA TYR A 71 -2.80 -3.04 -9.34
C TYR A 71 -3.66 -2.13 -8.47
N THR A 72 -3.33 -0.84 -8.46
CA THR A 72 -4.05 0.18 -7.69
C THR A 72 -5.50 0.29 -8.14
N ALA A 73 -5.75 0.43 -9.45
CA ALA A 73 -7.10 0.52 -10.01
C ALA A 73 -7.97 -0.70 -9.65
N ARG A 74 -7.41 -1.91 -9.77
CA ARG A 74 -8.11 -3.15 -9.38
C ARG A 74 -8.44 -3.19 -7.89
N GLN A 75 -7.50 -2.75 -7.04
CA GLN A 75 -7.72 -2.75 -5.60
C GLN A 75 -8.77 -1.72 -5.18
N LYS A 76 -8.73 -0.51 -5.76
CA LYS A 76 -9.75 0.52 -5.55
C LYS A 76 -11.15 0.03 -5.92
N ALA A 77 -11.29 -0.61 -7.07
CA ALA A 77 -12.57 -1.16 -7.52
C ALA A 77 -13.10 -2.25 -6.58
N ARG A 78 -12.23 -3.15 -6.10
CA ARG A 78 -12.61 -4.22 -5.17
C ARG A 78 -13.07 -3.68 -3.82
N LEU A 79 -12.32 -2.73 -3.24
CA LEU A 79 -12.67 -2.14 -1.95
C LEU A 79 -13.94 -1.28 -2.05
N ALA A 80 -14.10 -0.50 -3.12
CA ALA A 80 -15.32 0.27 -3.35
C ALA A 80 -16.54 -0.65 -3.42
N LYS A 81 -16.44 -1.77 -4.16
CA LYS A 81 -17.52 -2.75 -4.25
C LYS A 81 -17.88 -3.34 -2.88
N ALA A 82 -16.88 -3.67 -2.06
CA ALA A 82 -17.09 -4.23 -0.73
C ALA A 82 -17.76 -3.26 0.24
N VAL A 83 -17.37 -1.99 0.22
CA VAL A 83 -18.01 -0.94 1.06
C VAL A 83 -19.41 -0.61 0.55
N ASN A 84 -19.64 -0.59 -0.76
CA ASN A 84 -20.96 -0.31 -1.33
C ASN A 84 -21.96 -1.47 -1.16
N SER A 85 -21.48 -2.70 -0.97
CA SER A 85 -22.33 -3.87 -0.71
C SER A 85 -22.81 -3.98 0.74
N LEU A 86 -22.51 -2.99 1.59
CA LEU A 86 -22.99 -2.84 2.96
C LEU A 86 -24.11 -1.81 3.07
#